data_AF-A0A4R0Q2F5-F1
#
_entry.id   AF-A0A4R0Q2F5-F1
#
_cell.length_a   1.000
_cell.length_b   1.000
_cell.length_c   1.000
_cell.angle_alpha   90.00
_cell.angle_beta   90.00
_cell.angle_gamma   90.00
#
_symmetry.space_group_name_H-M   'P 1'
#
loop_
_entity.id
_entity.type
_entity.pdbx_description
1 polymer ?
#
loop_
_entity_poly.entity_id
_entity_poly.type
_entity_poly.pdbx_seq_one_letter_code
_entity_poly.pdbx_strand_id
1 'polypeptide(L)'
;MKNIFNLLSFVLISLFILSCGKNKKQNPVADSFLPMQIGNLWYMNAQSYTEIQDTVRINNKLFYKFYALVGGDATSTVYLRIDEQNKLIESYPDTPLKTYTRADFNAKMGDKFFTTGEKDVNDNEVTVVQKSDTSMTFSFDPVYHPNLKGHPSQVKYIKGKGWAENFKKLKINGVVYQN
;
A
#
# COMPACT_ATOMS: atom_id res chain seq x y z
N MET A 1 28.92 -37.95 44.60
CA MET A 1 28.09 -37.48 43.47
C MET A 1 26.94 -36.59 43.97
N LYS A 2 27.23 -35.36 44.45
CA LYS A 2 26.20 -34.44 44.98
C LYS A 2 26.27 -33.01 44.42
N ASN A 3 27.20 -32.72 43.50
CA ASN A 3 27.47 -31.35 43.05
C ASN A 3 27.14 -31.08 41.57
N ILE A 4 26.51 -32.04 40.86
CA ILE A 4 26.14 -31.86 39.44
C ILE A 4 24.69 -31.35 39.29
N PHE A 5 23.82 -31.61 40.27
CA PHE A 5 22.41 -31.23 40.19
C PHE A 5 22.13 -29.72 40.42
N ASN A 6 23.08 -28.96 40.98
CA ASN A 6 22.90 -27.51 41.20
C ASN A 6 23.29 -26.63 40.01
N LEU A 7 24.03 -27.17 39.04
CA LEU A 7 24.44 -26.41 37.84
C LEU A 7 23.39 -26.44 36.73
N LEU A 8 22.51 -27.46 36.70
CA LEU A 8 21.46 -27.57 35.69
C LEU A 8 20.30 -26.58 35.91
N SER A 9 20.03 -26.21 37.17
CA SER A 9 18.94 -25.30 37.50
C SER A 9 19.23 -23.83 37.14
N PHE A 10 20.51 -23.45 37.02
CA PHE A 10 20.90 -22.10 36.59
C PHE A 10 20.89 -21.91 35.07
N VAL A 11 21.02 -22.99 34.29
CA VAL A 11 21.00 -22.93 32.82
C VAL A 11 19.55 -22.83 32.28
N LEU A 12 18.56 -23.38 32.99
CA LEU A 12 17.16 -23.28 32.55
C LEU A 12 16.55 -21.89 32.76
N ILE A 13 17.00 -21.13 33.77
CA ILE A 13 16.45 -19.80 34.09
C ILE A 13 16.98 -18.73 33.13
N SER A 14 18.19 -18.90 32.57
CA SER A 14 18.77 -17.95 31.61
C SER A 14 18.15 -18.02 30.22
N LEU A 15 17.44 -19.11 29.88
CA LEU A 15 16.77 -19.27 28.58
C LEU A 15 15.46 -18.49 28.45
N PHE A 16 14.86 -18.02 29.54
CA PHE A 16 13.61 -17.24 29.50
C PHE A 16 13.83 -15.73 29.28
N ILE A 17 15.06 -15.23 29.43
CA ILE A 17 15.33 -13.78 29.37
C ILE A 17 15.63 -13.28 27.94
N LEU A 18 15.74 -14.18 26.96
CA LEU A 18 16.02 -13.82 25.56
C LEU A 18 14.77 -13.77 24.66
N SER A 19 13.59 -14.11 25.18
CA SER A 19 12.34 -13.93 24.44
C SER A 19 11.71 -12.55 24.67
N CYS A 20 12.52 -11.50 24.72
CA CYS A 20 12.04 -10.16 24.40
C CYS A 20 12.25 -9.97 22.90
N GLY A 21 11.38 -10.60 22.10
CA GLY A 21 11.22 -10.24 20.71
C GLY A 21 10.92 -8.76 20.71
N LYS A 22 11.93 -7.94 20.35
CA LYS A 22 11.77 -6.49 20.22
C LYS A 22 10.47 -6.29 19.46
N ASN A 23 9.47 -5.71 20.13
CA ASN A 23 8.32 -5.15 19.45
C ASN A 23 8.94 -4.26 18.39
N LYS A 24 8.96 -4.73 17.13
CA LYS A 24 9.37 -3.91 16.01
C LYS A 24 8.53 -2.68 16.19
N LYS A 25 9.18 -1.54 16.44
CA LYS A 25 8.49 -0.25 16.51
C LYS A 25 7.53 -0.27 15.33
N GLN A 26 6.24 -0.38 15.64
CA GLN A 26 5.20 -0.34 14.65
C GLN A 26 5.39 1.05 14.07
N ASN A 27 6.01 1.13 12.88
CA ASN A 27 6.16 2.39 12.17
C ASN A 27 4.81 3.07 12.28
N PRO A 28 4.72 4.32 12.75
CA PRO A 28 3.44 4.94 13.01
C PRO A 28 2.67 4.91 11.69
N VAL A 29 1.74 3.97 11.57
CA VAL A 29 1.05 3.73 10.30
C VAL A 29 0.13 4.90 9.96
N ALA A 30 -0.10 5.77 10.95
CA ALA A 30 -0.68 7.09 10.81
C ALA A 30 0.06 8.00 9.81
N ASP A 31 1.32 7.72 9.43
CA ASP A 31 2.09 8.60 8.52
C ASP A 31 2.08 8.18 7.03
N SER A 32 1.49 7.03 6.69
CA SER A 32 1.39 6.59 5.29
C SER A 32 0.11 7.09 4.61
N PHE A 33 0.21 7.52 3.35
CA PHE A 33 -0.97 7.82 2.52
C PHE A 33 -1.72 6.58 2.04
N LEU A 34 -1.12 5.38 2.15
CA LEU A 34 -1.80 4.11 1.87
C LEU A 34 -1.25 3.01 2.80
N PRO A 35 -1.83 2.82 3.99
CA PRO A 35 -1.42 1.79 4.94
C PRO A 35 -1.38 0.37 4.34
N MET A 36 -0.20 -0.24 4.35
CA MET A 36 0.09 -1.55 3.76
C MET A 36 0.06 -2.65 4.83
N GLN A 37 -1.12 -3.17 5.14
CA GLN A 37 -1.30 -4.28 6.10
C GLN A 37 -2.40 -5.23 5.63
N ILE A 38 -2.14 -6.54 5.72
CA ILE A 38 -3.14 -7.58 5.43
C ILE A 38 -4.37 -7.37 6.32
N GLY A 39 -5.55 -7.46 5.71
CA GLY A 39 -6.85 -7.21 6.34
C GLY A 39 -7.27 -5.74 6.37
N ASN A 40 -6.49 -4.82 5.78
CA ASN A 40 -6.97 -3.47 5.51
C ASN A 40 -8.07 -3.53 4.45
N LEU A 41 -9.17 -2.82 4.69
CA LEU A 41 -10.41 -2.91 3.92
C LEU A 41 -10.99 -1.51 3.64
N TRP A 42 -11.38 -1.29 2.40
CA TRP A 42 -12.16 -0.16 1.93
C TRP A 42 -13.49 -0.69 1.38
N TYR A 43 -14.57 -0.49 2.14
CA TYR A 43 -15.84 -1.19 1.91
C TYR A 43 -16.98 -0.24 1.58
N MET A 44 -17.64 -0.49 0.45
CA MET A 44 -18.89 0.16 0.06
C MET A 44 -20.09 -0.71 0.43
N ASN A 45 -20.06 -1.99 0.03
CA ASN A 45 -21.07 -3.01 0.31
C ASN A 45 -20.49 -4.41 0.01
N ALA A 46 -21.30 -5.46 0.16
CA ALA A 46 -20.85 -6.85 -0.07
C ALA A 46 -20.47 -7.14 -1.53
N GLN A 47 -20.95 -6.33 -2.46
CA GLN A 47 -20.68 -6.42 -3.90
C GLN A 47 -19.55 -5.47 -4.35
N SER A 48 -19.08 -4.56 -3.48
CA SER A 48 -18.08 -3.56 -3.82
C SER A 48 -17.16 -3.26 -2.63
N TYR A 49 -15.94 -3.78 -2.68
CA TYR A 49 -14.91 -3.54 -1.66
C TYR A 49 -13.51 -3.84 -2.19
N THR A 50 -12.51 -3.24 -1.56
CA THR A 50 -11.09 -3.55 -1.77
C THR A 50 -10.47 -4.01 -0.45
N GLU A 51 -9.75 -5.13 -0.46
CA GLU A 51 -9.06 -5.68 0.70
C GLU A 51 -7.61 -6.07 0.37
N ILE A 52 -6.70 -5.81 1.30
CA ILE A 52 -5.35 -6.38 1.25
C ILE A 52 -5.40 -7.81 1.78
N GLN A 53 -5.26 -8.80 0.90
CA GLN A 53 -5.45 -10.21 1.26
C GLN A 53 -4.16 -10.94 1.60
N ASP A 54 -3.06 -10.57 0.95
CA ASP A 54 -1.80 -11.31 1.07
C ASP A 54 -0.61 -10.43 0.66
N THR A 55 0.58 -11.01 0.64
CA THR A 55 1.81 -10.44 0.11
C THR A 55 2.48 -11.38 -0.89
N VAL A 56 3.30 -10.81 -1.78
CA VAL A 56 4.11 -11.56 -2.74
C VAL A 56 5.47 -10.90 -2.89
N ARG A 57 6.48 -11.68 -3.29
CA ARG A 57 7.77 -11.13 -3.72
C ARG A 57 7.82 -11.02 -5.23
N ILE A 58 8.01 -9.81 -5.74
CA ILE A 58 8.19 -9.53 -7.16
C ILE A 58 9.55 -8.84 -7.29
N ASN A 59 10.45 -9.41 -8.09
CA ASN A 59 11.83 -8.93 -8.23
C ASN A 59 12.53 -8.67 -6.87
N ASN A 60 12.43 -9.64 -5.96
CA ASN A 60 12.94 -9.60 -4.58
C ASN A 60 12.38 -8.49 -3.66
N LYS A 61 11.39 -7.72 -4.11
CA LYS A 61 10.70 -6.71 -3.31
C LYS A 61 9.34 -7.22 -2.83
N LEU A 62 8.94 -6.86 -1.61
CA LEU A 62 7.64 -7.22 -1.04
C LEU A 62 6.55 -6.31 -1.62
N PHE A 63 5.49 -6.90 -2.14
CA PHE A 63 4.26 -6.25 -2.58
C PHE A 63 3.06 -6.82 -1.84
N TYR A 64 2.02 -6.00 -1.69
CA TYR A 64 0.75 -6.37 -1.07
C TYR A 64 -0.30 -6.59 -2.15
N LYS A 65 -1.05 -7.69 -2.04
CA LYS A 65 -2.14 -8.05 -2.96
C LYS A 65 -3.41 -7.31 -2.55
N PHE A 66 -3.80 -6.32 -3.34
CA PHE A 66 -5.09 -5.65 -3.21
C PHE A 66 -6.08 -6.34 -4.13
N TYR A 67 -7.04 -7.04 -3.53
CA TYR A 67 -8.18 -7.62 -4.23
C TYR A 67 -9.36 -6.65 -4.15
N ALA A 68 -9.98 -6.36 -5.29
CA ALA A 68 -11.20 -5.58 -5.37
C ALA A 68 -12.32 -6.41 -6.01
N LEU A 69 -13.50 -6.40 -5.38
CA LEU A 69 -14.76 -6.78 -5.99
C LEU A 69 -15.50 -5.49 -6.36
N VAL A 70 -16.08 -5.42 -7.55
CA VAL A 70 -16.82 -4.26 -8.05
C VAL A 70 -18.12 -4.76 -8.67
N GLY A 71 -19.27 -4.30 -8.16
CA GLY A 71 -20.58 -4.65 -8.72
C GLY A 71 -21.04 -6.09 -8.46
N GLY A 72 -20.23 -6.91 -7.80
CA GLY A 72 -20.54 -8.31 -7.46
C GLY A 72 -20.09 -9.34 -8.49
N ASP A 73 -19.58 -8.91 -9.64
CA ASP A 73 -19.20 -9.77 -10.76
C ASP A 73 -17.79 -9.47 -11.32
N ALA A 74 -17.36 -8.22 -11.27
CA ALA A 74 -16.02 -7.82 -11.67
C ALA A 74 -15.04 -7.92 -10.50
N THR A 75 -13.88 -8.54 -10.75
CA THR A 75 -12.78 -8.56 -9.79
C THR A 75 -11.53 -7.95 -10.41
N SER A 76 -10.73 -7.29 -9.57
CA SER A 76 -9.43 -6.76 -9.94
C SER A 76 -8.42 -7.11 -8.86
N THR A 77 -7.21 -7.48 -9.27
CA THR A 77 -6.09 -7.65 -8.35
C THR A 77 -4.95 -6.77 -8.80
N VAL A 78 -4.46 -5.91 -7.90
CA VAL A 78 -3.26 -5.11 -8.11
C VAL A 78 -2.26 -5.42 -7.00
N TYR A 79 -0.97 -5.44 -7.33
CA TYR A 79 0.08 -5.64 -6.33
C TYR A 79 0.84 -4.34 -6.14
N LEU A 80 0.73 -3.77 -4.95
CA LEU A 80 1.28 -2.45 -4.65
C LEU A 80 2.33 -2.54 -3.56
N ARG A 81 3.34 -1.68 -3.66
CA ARG A 81 4.28 -1.39 -2.57
C ARG A 81 4.50 0.11 -2.46
N ILE A 82 4.79 0.58 -1.24
CA ILE A 82 5.44 1.87 -1.08
C ILE A 82 6.94 1.60 -1.09
N ASP A 83 7.66 2.23 -2.01
CA ASP A 83 9.10 2.06 -2.15
C ASP A 83 9.89 2.91 -1.15
N GLU A 84 11.20 2.80 -1.23
CA GLU A 84 12.15 3.47 -0.35
C GLU A 84 12.16 5.01 -0.54
N GLN A 85 11.60 5.51 -1.64
CA GLN A 85 11.44 6.93 -1.96
C GLN A 85 10.02 7.45 -1.68
N ASN A 86 9.19 6.64 -1.00
CA ASN A 86 7.79 6.96 -0.68
C ASN A 86 6.90 7.10 -1.93
N LYS A 87 7.22 6.35 -2.99
CA LYS A 87 6.37 6.21 -4.18
C LYS A 87 5.52 4.96 -4.07
N LEU A 88 4.27 5.06 -4.52
CA LEU A 88 3.39 3.92 -4.69
C LEU A 88 3.70 3.25 -6.02
N ILE A 89 4.27 2.05 -5.96
CA ILE A 89 4.68 1.27 -7.13
C ILE A 89 3.75 0.06 -7.27
N GLU A 90 3.27 -0.14 -8.48
CA GLU A 90 2.59 -1.34 -8.91
C GLU A 90 3.50 -2.22 -9.76
N SER A 91 3.40 -3.53 -9.60
CA SER A 91 4.05 -4.52 -10.46
C SER A 91 3.26 -5.82 -10.42
N TYR A 92 3.57 -6.78 -11.29
CA TYR A 92 2.85 -8.05 -11.34
C TYR A 92 3.81 -9.25 -11.37
N PRO A 93 3.46 -10.38 -10.75
CA PRO A 93 4.33 -11.57 -10.71
C PRO A 93 4.65 -12.18 -12.08
N ASP A 94 3.72 -12.06 -13.04
CA ASP A 94 3.87 -12.55 -14.42
C ASP A 94 4.73 -11.61 -15.30
N THR A 95 4.80 -10.33 -14.96
CA THR A 95 5.70 -9.35 -15.60
C THR A 95 6.55 -8.61 -14.56
N PRO A 96 7.47 -9.30 -13.86
CA PRO A 96 8.13 -8.79 -12.65
C PRO A 96 9.12 -7.64 -12.89
N LEU A 97 9.46 -7.37 -14.15
CA LEU A 97 10.33 -6.26 -14.55
C LEU A 97 9.54 -4.99 -14.92
N LYS A 98 8.22 -5.10 -15.13
CA LYS A 98 7.36 -3.95 -15.43
C LYS A 98 6.84 -3.34 -14.14
N THR A 99 6.91 -2.01 -14.05
CA THR A 99 6.43 -1.26 -12.89
C THR A 99 5.66 -0.03 -13.31
N TYR A 100 4.63 0.32 -12.54
CA TYR A 100 3.84 1.54 -12.73
C TYR A 100 3.92 2.40 -11.47
N THR A 101 4.38 3.64 -11.59
CA THR A 101 4.34 4.62 -10.50
C THR A 101 2.93 5.19 -10.40
N ARG A 102 2.19 4.80 -9.36
CA ARG A 102 0.81 5.24 -9.10
C ARG A 102 0.74 6.53 -8.28
N ALA A 103 1.77 6.83 -7.49
CA ALA A 103 1.85 8.07 -6.72
C ALA A 103 3.30 8.33 -6.29
N ASP A 104 3.66 9.59 -6.12
CA ASP A 104 4.87 10.02 -5.40
C ASP A 104 4.42 10.88 -4.22
N PHE A 105 4.46 10.33 -3.01
CA PHE A 105 3.97 11.05 -1.83
C PHE A 105 4.94 12.13 -1.32
N ASN A 106 6.18 12.15 -1.83
CA ASN A 106 7.17 13.18 -1.54
C ASN A 106 7.07 14.38 -2.51
N ALA A 107 6.50 14.18 -3.70
CA ALA A 107 6.33 15.22 -4.72
C ALA A 107 5.58 16.47 -4.21
N LYS A 108 5.94 17.63 -4.74
CA LYS A 108 5.34 18.93 -4.44
C LYS A 108 4.14 19.20 -5.34
N MET A 109 3.29 20.14 -4.95
CA MET A 109 2.20 20.61 -5.80
C MET A 109 2.78 21.16 -7.12
N GLY A 110 2.21 20.74 -8.25
CA GLY A 110 2.67 21.07 -9.59
C GLY A 110 3.73 20.12 -10.17
N ASP A 111 4.35 19.25 -9.36
CA ASP A 111 5.29 18.26 -9.87
C ASP A 111 4.59 17.27 -10.81
N LYS A 112 5.37 16.80 -11.79
CA LYS A 112 4.92 15.87 -12.83
C LYS A 112 5.81 14.64 -12.92
N PHE A 113 5.22 13.50 -13.22
CA PHE A 113 5.94 12.26 -13.55
C PHE A 113 5.10 11.39 -14.49
N PHE A 114 5.72 10.38 -15.09
CA PHE A 114 5.04 9.41 -15.94
C PHE A 114 4.84 8.09 -15.19
N THR A 115 3.71 7.41 -15.41
CA THR A 115 3.41 6.13 -14.75
C THR A 115 4.41 5.05 -15.14
N THR A 116 4.78 4.98 -16.41
CA THR A 116 5.71 3.98 -16.97
C THR A 116 6.96 4.62 -17.57
N GLY A 117 6.82 5.80 -18.19
CA GLY A 117 7.88 6.45 -18.97
C GLY A 117 8.08 5.85 -20.37
N GLU A 118 7.28 4.87 -20.77
CA GLU A 118 7.37 4.19 -22.08
C GLU A 118 6.76 5.01 -23.23
N LYS A 119 6.02 6.09 -22.92
CA LYS A 119 5.33 6.94 -23.90
C LYS A 119 4.37 6.18 -24.82
N ASP A 120 3.71 5.16 -24.26
CA ASP A 120 2.67 4.39 -24.94
C ASP A 120 1.28 4.81 -24.46
N VAL A 121 0.23 4.16 -24.96
CA VAL A 121 -1.17 4.46 -24.63
C VAL A 121 -1.53 4.24 -23.15
N ASN A 122 -0.71 3.52 -22.39
CA ASN A 122 -0.91 3.27 -20.96
C ASN A 122 -0.12 4.25 -20.09
N ASP A 123 0.78 5.03 -20.67
CA ASP A 123 1.60 5.99 -19.96
C ASP A 123 0.82 7.28 -19.69
N ASN A 124 0.55 7.54 -18.41
CA ASN A 124 -0.14 8.75 -17.98
C ASN A 124 0.89 9.78 -17.51
N GLU A 125 0.72 11.04 -17.91
CA GLU A 125 1.34 12.17 -17.23
C GLU A 125 0.56 12.42 -15.94
N VAL A 126 1.22 12.22 -14.80
CA VAL A 126 0.64 12.41 -13.48
C VAL A 126 1.09 13.75 -12.93
N THR A 127 0.14 14.61 -12.55
CA THR A 127 0.40 15.91 -11.92
C THR A 127 -0.13 15.92 -10.48
N VAL A 128 0.66 16.44 -9.54
CA VAL A 128 0.19 16.71 -8.18
C VAL A 128 -0.66 17.99 -8.18
N VAL A 129 -1.97 17.84 -8.07
CA VAL A 129 -2.90 18.98 -8.17
C VAL A 129 -3.26 19.58 -6.81
N GLN A 130 -3.14 18.80 -5.73
CA GLN A 130 -3.35 19.27 -4.36
C GLN A 130 -2.44 18.52 -3.39
N LYS A 131 -1.88 19.24 -2.41
CA LYS A 131 -1.10 18.64 -1.32
C LYS A 131 -1.33 19.42 -0.01
N SER A 132 -1.58 18.69 1.06
CA SER A 132 -1.57 19.16 2.44
C SER A 132 -0.87 18.14 3.34
N ASP A 133 -0.77 18.43 4.64
CA ASP A 133 -0.18 17.49 5.61
C ASP A 133 -0.99 16.20 5.74
N THR A 134 -2.27 16.22 5.40
CA THR A 134 -3.23 15.12 5.62
C THR A 134 -3.81 14.54 4.34
N SER A 135 -3.65 15.19 3.19
CA SER A 135 -4.22 14.73 1.93
C SER A 135 -3.35 15.08 0.73
N MET A 136 -3.45 14.27 -0.32
CA MET A 136 -2.75 14.49 -1.58
C MET A 136 -3.61 14.01 -2.75
N THR A 137 -3.71 14.81 -3.80
CA THR A 137 -4.51 14.50 -5.00
C THR A 137 -3.60 14.51 -6.22
N PHE A 138 -3.70 13.45 -7.01
CA PHE A 138 -2.98 13.26 -8.26
C PHE A 138 -3.97 13.27 -9.42
N SER A 139 -3.62 13.96 -10.50
CA SER A 139 -4.36 13.98 -11.76
C SER A 139 -3.60 13.15 -12.80
N PHE A 140 -4.25 12.18 -13.43
CA PHE A 140 -3.68 11.25 -14.41
C PHE A 140 -4.24 11.59 -15.78
N ASP A 141 -3.41 12.16 -16.65
CA ASP A 141 -3.76 12.45 -18.04
C ASP A 141 -3.12 11.39 -18.96
N PRO A 142 -3.92 10.58 -19.68
CA PRO A 142 -3.40 9.61 -20.64
C PRO A 142 -3.01 10.32 -21.95
N VAL A 143 -1.95 11.13 -21.89
CA VAL A 143 -1.53 12.08 -22.95
C VAL A 143 -1.21 11.44 -24.30
N TYR A 144 -0.96 10.12 -24.32
CA TYR A 144 -0.68 9.33 -25.51
C TYR A 144 -1.87 8.45 -25.98
N HIS A 145 -2.96 8.38 -25.21
CA HIS A 145 -4.12 7.58 -25.58
C HIS A 145 -4.99 8.32 -26.61
N PRO A 146 -5.32 7.71 -27.76
CA PRO A 146 -5.98 8.41 -28.87
C PRO A 146 -7.34 9.02 -28.51
N ASN A 147 -8.10 8.34 -27.64
CA ASN A 147 -9.48 8.74 -27.32
C ASN A 147 -9.64 9.35 -25.92
N LEU A 148 -8.60 9.29 -25.07
CA LEU A 148 -8.72 9.67 -23.65
C LEU A 148 -7.81 10.85 -23.30
N LYS A 149 -6.87 11.21 -24.18
CA LYS A 149 -6.00 12.38 -24.02
C LYS A 149 -6.83 13.63 -23.70
N GLY A 150 -6.44 14.36 -22.65
CA GLY A 150 -7.11 15.58 -22.23
C GLY A 150 -8.35 15.34 -21.35
N HIS A 151 -8.65 14.08 -20.99
CA HIS A 151 -9.69 13.72 -20.04
C HIS A 151 -9.07 13.09 -18.78
N PRO A 152 -8.37 13.88 -17.95
CA PRO A 152 -7.67 13.33 -16.82
C PRO A 152 -8.61 12.81 -15.75
N SER A 153 -8.21 11.72 -15.10
CA SER A 153 -8.85 11.21 -13.89
C SER A 153 -8.11 11.67 -12.64
N GLN A 154 -8.77 11.71 -11.48
CA GLN A 154 -8.14 12.11 -10.23
C GLN A 154 -8.21 11.01 -9.19
N VAL A 155 -7.10 10.84 -8.45
CA VAL A 155 -7.04 9.95 -7.29
C VAL A 155 -6.58 10.76 -6.10
N LYS A 156 -7.39 10.75 -5.05
CA LYS A 156 -7.10 11.43 -3.79
C LYS A 156 -6.80 10.41 -2.70
N TYR A 157 -5.78 10.71 -1.91
CA TYR A 157 -5.36 9.95 -0.75
C TYR A 157 -5.53 10.79 0.53
N ILE A 158 -5.94 10.14 1.61
CA ILE A 158 -5.95 10.68 2.96
C ILE A 158 -4.94 9.90 3.79
N LYS A 159 -4.02 10.63 4.42
CA LYS A 159 -2.99 10.07 5.30
C LYS A 159 -3.63 9.24 6.42
N GLY A 160 -3.11 8.04 6.64
CA GLY A 160 -3.63 7.05 7.58
C GLY A 160 -4.91 6.34 7.13
N LYS A 161 -5.50 6.68 5.98
CA LYS A 161 -6.75 6.06 5.49
C LYS A 161 -6.67 5.46 4.09
N GLY A 162 -5.71 5.83 3.25
CA GLY A 162 -5.69 5.35 1.87
C GLY A 162 -6.55 6.22 0.95
N TRP A 163 -7.29 5.58 0.05
CA TRP A 163 -8.15 6.26 -0.90
C TRP A 163 -9.24 7.10 -0.22
N ALA A 164 -9.50 8.27 -0.81
CA ALA A 164 -10.42 9.27 -0.28
C ALA A 164 -11.82 9.19 -0.92
N GLU A 165 -12.29 7.98 -1.22
CA GLU A 165 -13.65 7.77 -1.72
C GLU A 165 -14.66 7.67 -0.56
N ASN A 166 -15.95 7.70 -0.89
CA ASN A 166 -17.05 7.68 0.08
C ASN A 166 -17.34 6.26 0.60
N PHE A 167 -16.33 5.60 1.18
CA PHE A 167 -16.49 4.28 1.78
C PHE A 167 -17.48 4.32 2.95
N LYS A 168 -18.36 3.32 3.04
CA LYS A 168 -19.27 3.15 4.19
C LYS A 168 -18.52 2.65 5.42
N LYS A 169 -17.46 1.88 5.20
CA LYS A 169 -16.62 1.31 6.26
C LYS A 169 -15.16 1.24 5.80
N LEU A 170 -14.26 1.63 6.68
CA LEU A 170 -12.83 1.39 6.56
C LEU A 170 -12.38 0.48 7.70
N LYS A 171 -11.52 -0.49 7.42
CA LYS A 171 -10.72 -1.17 8.45
C LYS A 171 -9.27 -0.90 8.12
N ILE A 172 -8.60 -0.09 8.93
CA ILE A 172 -7.19 0.25 8.72
C ILE A 172 -6.44 -0.20 9.95
N ASN A 173 -5.53 -1.16 9.77
CA ASN A 173 -4.70 -1.77 10.80
C ASN A 173 -5.49 -2.28 12.01
N GLY A 174 -6.64 -2.88 11.74
CA GLY A 174 -7.54 -3.38 12.79
C GLY A 174 -8.45 -2.32 13.41
N VAL A 175 -8.24 -1.02 13.15
CA VAL A 175 -9.15 0.05 13.57
C VAL A 175 -10.28 0.19 12.55
N VAL A 176 -11.53 0.21 13.02
CA VAL A 176 -12.71 0.32 12.17
C VAL A 176 -13.26 1.75 12.22
N TYR A 177 -13.49 2.34 11.05
CA TYR A 177 -14.17 3.61 10.86
C TYR A 177 -15.46 3.35 10.10
N GLN A 178 -16.58 3.87 10.60
CA GLN A 178 -17.89 3.78 9.96
C GLN A 178 -18.44 5.20 9.79
N ASN A 179 -19.02 5.45 8.62
CA ASN A 179 -19.75 6.68 8.33
C ASN A 179 -21.25 6.47 8.53
#